data_AF-A0A9Q3GWJ7-F1
#
_entry.id   AF-A0A9Q3GWJ7-F1
#
_cell.length_a   1.000
_cell.length_b   1.000
_cell.length_c   1.000
_cell.angle_alpha   90.00
_cell.angle_beta   90.00
_cell.angle_gamma   90.00
#
_symmetry.space_group_name_H-M   'P 1'
#
loop_
_entity.id
_entity.type
_entity.pdbx_description
1 polymer ?
#
loop_
_entity_poly.entity_id
_entity_poly.type
_entity_poly.pdbx_seq_one_letter_code
_entity_poly.pdbx_strand_id
1 'polypeptide(L)'
;MPTPLHQEIPRSTTPIGKIRAKEYKLWFDGKVVERFINKFENIAEIEGASARDIARQIEFRTKAEEISYHIEGMPGYETDDWDQLKMDMKIRWEIVTPEIRYRLSSITEFFTNN
;
A
#
# COMPACT_ATOMS: atom_id res chain seq x y z
N MET A 1 -5.09 -20.84 -38.91
CA MET A 1 -4.02 -19.91 -38.54
C MET A 1 -4.17 -19.61 -37.05
N PRO A 2 -3.30 -20.12 -36.16
CA PRO A 2 -3.35 -19.73 -34.75
C PRO A 2 -2.62 -18.39 -34.53
N THR A 3 -3.28 -17.51 -33.78
CA THR A 3 -2.87 -16.16 -33.38
C THR A 3 -1.57 -16.17 -32.55
N PRO A 4 -0.69 -15.14 -32.62
CA PRO A 4 0.52 -15.10 -31.81
C PRO A 4 0.15 -14.96 -30.33
N LEU A 5 0.70 -15.85 -29.51
CA LEU A 5 0.63 -15.78 -28.05
C LEU A 5 1.23 -14.45 -27.61
N HIS A 6 0.40 -13.58 -27.02
CA HIS A 6 0.88 -12.49 -26.19
C HIS A 6 1.82 -13.11 -25.15
N GLN A 7 3.06 -12.66 -25.17
CA GLN A 7 4.09 -13.07 -24.23
C GLN A 7 3.67 -12.55 -22.84
N GLU A 8 2.96 -13.39 -22.08
CA GLU A 8 2.71 -13.12 -20.67
C GLU A 8 4.08 -13.03 -20.00
N ILE A 9 4.47 -11.80 -19.60
CA ILE A 9 5.61 -11.59 -18.72
C ILE A 9 5.37 -12.50 -17.52
N PRO A 10 6.27 -13.44 -17.19
CA PRO A 10 6.03 -14.35 -16.08
C PRO A 10 5.87 -13.51 -14.81
N ARG A 11 4.65 -13.47 -14.28
CA ARG A 11 4.38 -12.96 -12.93
C ARG A 11 5.33 -13.72 -12.01
N SER A 12 6.33 -13.01 -11.50
CA SER A 12 7.31 -13.50 -10.52
C SER A 12 6.66 -14.46 -9.53
N THR A 13 6.86 -15.76 -9.72
CA THR A 13 6.33 -16.84 -8.88
C THR A 13 7.21 -17.09 -7.64
N THR A 14 8.02 -16.11 -7.23
CA THR A 14 8.68 -16.14 -5.92
C THR A 14 7.58 -16.28 -4.86
N PRO A 15 7.62 -17.30 -4.00
CA PRO A 15 6.66 -17.40 -2.91
C PRO A 15 6.76 -16.11 -2.09
N ILE A 16 5.66 -15.35 -2.06
CA ILE A 16 5.48 -14.15 -1.25
C ILE A 16 6.00 -14.48 0.15
N GLY A 17 7.02 -13.74 0.61
CA GLY A 17 7.53 -13.87 1.97
C GLY A 17 6.39 -13.51 2.91
N LYS A 18 5.75 -14.53 3.48
CA LYS A 18 4.54 -14.35 4.30
C LYS A 18 4.96 -13.66 5.60
N ILE A 19 4.79 -12.35 5.69
CA ILE A 19 5.06 -11.59 6.91
C ILE A 19 4.07 -12.10 7.95
N ARG A 20 4.56 -12.83 8.96
CA ARG A 20 3.74 -13.32 10.08
C ARG A 20 3.31 -12.20 11.04
N ALA A 21 2.94 -11.02 10.54
CA ALA A 21 2.46 -9.89 11.34
C ALA A 21 1.19 -10.20 12.19
N LYS A 22 0.56 -11.39 12.04
CA LYS A 22 -0.52 -11.87 12.94
C LYS A 22 0.03 -12.21 14.33
N GLU A 23 1.27 -12.68 14.45
CA GLU A 23 1.93 -12.98 15.73
C GLU A 23 2.25 -11.70 16.51
N TYR A 24 2.47 -10.61 15.78
CA TYR A 24 2.82 -9.30 16.34
C TYR A 24 1.60 -8.44 16.72
N LYS A 25 0.37 -8.93 16.49
CA LYS A 25 -0.90 -8.22 16.78
C LYS A 25 -0.92 -6.77 16.25
N LEU A 26 -0.23 -6.52 15.14
CA LEU A 26 -0.16 -5.19 14.55
C LEU A 26 -1.39 -4.97 13.66
N TRP A 27 -2.16 -3.94 14.01
CA TRP A 27 -3.35 -3.52 13.26
C TRP A 27 -3.29 -2.02 13.02
N PHE A 28 -3.60 -1.61 11.80
CA PHE A 28 -3.77 -0.21 11.44
C PHE A 28 -5.22 0.21 11.66
N ASP A 29 -5.41 1.32 12.37
CA ASP A 29 -6.71 1.91 12.72
C ASP A 29 -6.92 3.30 12.08
N GLY A 30 -6.07 3.69 11.12
CA GLY A 30 -6.17 4.98 10.45
C GLY A 30 -5.54 6.14 11.23
N LYS A 31 -4.86 5.88 12.35
CA LYS A 31 -4.21 6.89 13.19
C LYS A 31 -2.73 6.59 13.35
N VAL A 32 -1.95 7.66 13.60
CA VAL A 32 -0.51 7.56 13.92
C VAL A 32 0.25 6.72 12.88
N VAL A 33 0.07 7.09 11.60
CA VAL A 33 0.52 6.34 10.42
C VAL A 33 2.01 6.04 10.48
N GLU A 34 2.81 7.04 10.86
CA GLU A 34 4.27 6.88 10.96
C GLU A 34 4.69 5.80 11.97
N ARG A 35 3.99 5.71 13.11
CA ARG A 35 4.24 4.65 14.10
C ARG A 35 3.87 3.27 13.56
N PHE A 36 2.79 3.19 12.78
CA PHE A 36 2.37 1.94 12.15
C PHE A 36 3.39 1.49 11.10
N ILE A 37 3.79 2.39 10.18
CA ILE A 37 4.80 2.16 9.14
C ILE A 37 6.08 1.62 9.76
N ASN A 38 6.65 2.33 10.75
CA ASN A 38 7.92 1.94 11.37
C ASN A 38 7.86 0.55 12.01
N LYS A 39 6.72 0.20 12.65
CA LYS A 39 6.54 -1.14 13.23
C LYS A 39 6.38 -2.21 12.16
N PHE A 40 5.72 -1.89 11.06
CA PHE A 40 5.49 -2.84 9.98
C PHE A 40 6.77 -3.14 9.21
N GLU A 41 7.59 -2.12 8.94
CA GLU A 41 8.94 -2.26 8.37
C GLU A 41 9.87 -3.08 9.27
N ASN A 42 9.88 -2.82 10.58
CA ASN A 42 10.71 -3.58 11.52
C ASN A 42 10.32 -5.09 11.54
N ILE A 43 9.02 -5.40 11.51
CA ILE A 43 8.56 -6.80 11.43
C ILE A 43 8.96 -7.41 10.08
N ALA A 44 8.84 -6.66 8.99
CA ALA A 44 9.24 -7.13 7.67
C ALA A 44 10.75 -7.40 7.59
N GLU A 45 11.57 -6.56 8.21
CA GLU A 45 13.02 -6.77 8.32
C GLU A 45 13.35 -8.05 9.11
N ILE A 46 12.69 -8.27 10.26
CA ILE A 46 12.86 -9.50 11.07
C ILE A 46 12.47 -10.75 10.28
N GLU A 47 11.41 -10.66 9.46
CA GLU A 47 10.89 -11.78 8.66
C GLU A 47 11.57 -11.91 7.29
N GLY A 48 12.52 -11.03 6.96
CA GLY A 48 13.23 -11.02 5.66
C GLY A 48 12.33 -10.70 4.46
N ALA A 49 11.25 -9.96 4.67
CA ALA A 49 10.30 -9.60 3.62
C ALA A 49 10.76 -8.38 2.82
N SER A 50 10.49 -8.41 1.52
CA SER A 50 10.82 -7.29 0.63
C SER A 50 9.80 -6.16 0.74
N ALA A 51 10.17 -4.94 0.34
CA ALA A 51 9.25 -3.80 0.25
C ALA A 51 7.96 -4.13 -0.53
N ARG A 52 8.09 -4.92 -1.60
CA ARG A 52 6.95 -5.41 -2.40
C ARG A 52 6.01 -6.32 -1.59
N ASP A 53 6.58 -7.19 -0.75
CA ASP A 53 5.80 -8.07 0.13
C ASP A 53 5.06 -7.27 1.21
N ILE A 54 5.65 -6.16 1.66
CA ILE A 54 5.06 -5.22 2.63
C ILE A 54 3.85 -4.52 2.00
N ALA A 55 4.03 -3.93 0.81
CA ALA A 55 2.98 -3.20 0.10
C ALA A 55 1.71 -4.06 -0.11
N ARG A 56 1.88 -5.34 -0.46
CA ARG A 56 0.75 -6.26 -0.65
C ARG A 56 0.09 -6.75 0.63
N GLN A 57 0.85 -6.86 1.72
CA GLN A 57 0.33 -7.47 2.95
C GLN A 57 -0.34 -6.47 3.88
N ILE A 58 -0.28 -5.17 3.57
CA ILE A 58 -0.80 -4.12 4.42
C ILE A 58 -2.34 -4.09 4.49
N GLU A 59 -3.06 -4.48 3.43
CA GLU A 59 -4.53 -4.58 3.42
C GLU A 59 -5.03 -5.52 4.53
N PHE A 60 -4.34 -6.66 4.70
CA PHE A 60 -4.65 -7.68 5.72
C PHE A 60 -4.31 -7.26 7.15
N ARG A 61 -3.71 -6.08 7.34
CA ARG A 61 -3.35 -5.51 8.64
C ARG A 61 -4.33 -4.46 9.12
N THR A 62 -5.46 -4.29 8.45
CA THR A 62 -6.55 -3.43 8.90
C THR A 62 -7.69 -4.29 9.46
N LYS A 63 -8.44 -3.77 10.43
CA LYS A 63 -9.69 -4.41 10.91
C LYS A 63 -10.95 -3.78 10.33
N ALA A 64 -10.82 -2.59 9.74
CA ALA A 64 -11.93 -1.83 9.19
C ALA A 64 -11.87 -1.92 7.67
N GLU A 65 -12.97 -2.41 7.08
CA GLU A 65 -13.14 -2.55 5.63
C GLU A 65 -12.93 -1.22 4.90
N GLU A 66 -13.36 -0.10 5.50
CA GLU A 66 -13.14 1.26 4.98
C GLU A 66 -11.64 1.59 4.82
N ILE A 67 -10.81 1.15 5.75
CA ILE A 67 -9.36 1.40 5.69
C ILE A 67 -8.74 0.52 4.61
N SER A 68 -9.15 -0.75 4.50
CA SER A 68 -8.70 -1.65 3.42
C SER A 68 -9.03 -1.05 2.05
N TYR A 69 -10.29 -0.64 1.85
CA TYR A 69 -10.76 -0.01 0.62
C TYR A 69 -9.92 1.22 0.23
N HIS A 70 -9.58 2.05 1.22
CA HIS A 70 -8.73 3.21 0.97
C HIS A 70 -7.29 2.86 0.60
N ILE A 71 -6.71 1.83 1.20
CA ILE A 71 -5.37 1.33 0.86
C ILE A 71 -5.37 0.74 -0.55
N GLU A 72 -6.37 -0.07 -0.89
CA GLU A 72 -6.50 -0.70 -2.21
C GLU A 72 -6.62 0.33 -3.34
N GLY A 73 -7.20 1.50 -3.04
CA GLY A 73 -7.31 2.62 -3.98
C GLY A 73 -6.08 3.53 -4.06
N MET A 74 -4.97 3.22 -3.38
CA MET A 74 -3.75 4.04 -3.42
C MET A 74 -2.82 3.63 -4.57
N PRO A 75 -2.24 4.59 -5.31
CA PRO A 75 -1.29 4.31 -6.39
C PRO A 75 -0.11 3.42 -5.98
N GLY A 76 0.43 3.63 -4.77
CA GLY A 76 1.51 2.80 -4.24
C GLY A 76 1.11 1.35 -3.97
N TYR A 77 -0.18 1.08 -3.72
CA TYR A 77 -0.68 -0.29 -3.55
C TYR A 77 -0.80 -1.00 -4.90
N GLU A 78 -1.35 -0.33 -5.91
CA GLU A 78 -1.50 -0.88 -7.27
C GLU A 78 -0.14 -1.25 -7.92
N THR A 79 0.89 -0.44 -7.64
CA THR A 79 2.24 -0.62 -8.20
C THR A 79 3.15 -1.51 -7.35
N ASP A 80 2.66 -2.01 -6.21
CA ASP A 80 3.46 -2.63 -5.14
C ASP A 80 4.65 -1.76 -4.65
N ASP A 81 4.59 -0.44 -4.83
CA ASP A 81 5.62 0.49 -4.40
C ASP A 81 5.36 0.93 -2.96
N TRP A 82 6.13 0.34 -2.04
CA TRP A 82 6.02 0.65 -0.62
C TRP A 82 6.37 2.09 -0.28
N ASP A 83 7.34 2.70 -0.97
CA ASP A 83 7.74 4.07 -0.69
C ASP A 83 6.65 5.06 -1.12
N GLN A 84 6.03 4.83 -2.29
CA GLN A 84 4.86 5.58 -2.72
C GLN A 84 3.67 5.35 -1.80
N LEU A 85 3.43 4.09 -1.38
CA LEU A 85 2.32 3.75 -0.49
C LEU A 85 2.44 4.44 0.87
N LYS A 86 3.65 4.55 1.43
CA LYS A 86 3.90 5.33 2.66
C LYS A 86 3.50 6.80 2.49
N MET A 87 3.82 7.41 1.35
CA MET A 87 3.42 8.79 1.07
C MET A 87 1.90 8.91 0.95
N ASP A 88 1.25 8.00 0.23
CA ASP A 88 -0.20 7.98 0.06
C ASP A 88 -0.93 7.83 1.40
N MET A 89 -0.45 6.95 2.29
CA MET A 89 -0.99 6.78 3.64
C MET A 89 -0.82 8.05 4.48
N LYS A 90 0.38 8.66 4.49
CA LYS A 90 0.63 9.91 5.22
C LYS A 90 -0.25 11.04 4.70
N ILE A 91 -0.39 11.16 3.38
CA ILE A 91 -1.29 12.12 2.77
C ILE A 91 -2.69 11.91 3.31
N ARG A 92 -3.25 10.70 3.18
CA ARG A 92 -4.64 10.38 3.51
C ARG A 92 -4.99 10.56 5.00
N TRP A 93 -4.12 10.15 5.91
CA TRP A 93 -4.45 10.04 7.34
C TRP A 93 -3.66 10.97 8.28
N GLU A 94 -2.53 11.54 7.85
CA GLU A 94 -1.75 12.50 8.67
C GLU A 94 -1.80 13.94 8.15
N ILE A 95 -1.82 14.13 6.83
CA ILE A 95 -1.66 15.47 6.23
C ILE A 95 -2.99 16.13 5.89
N VAL A 96 -4.04 15.37 5.58
CA VAL A 96 -5.32 15.97 5.18
C VAL A 96 -6.01 16.68 6.36
N THR A 97 -5.67 17.95 6.59
CA THR A 97 -6.63 18.91 7.10
C THR A 97 -7.70 19.16 6.02
N PRO A 98 -8.92 19.58 6.37
CA PRO A 98 -9.97 19.87 5.39
C PRO A 98 -9.49 20.82 4.28
N GLU A 99 -8.60 21.79 4.58
CA GLU A 99 -8.07 22.73 3.57
C GLU A 99 -7.12 22.06 2.58
N ILE A 100 -6.27 21.14 3.04
CA ILE A 100 -5.32 20.44 2.18
C ILE A 100 -6.05 19.44 1.29
N ARG A 101 -7.16 18.85 1.76
CA ARG A 101 -8.01 17.93 0.98
C ARG A 101 -8.47 18.55 -0.34
N TYR A 102 -9.00 19.77 -0.25
CA TYR A 102 -9.54 20.49 -1.40
C TYR A 102 -8.45 20.84 -2.40
N ARG A 103 -7.26 21.24 -1.91
CA ARG A 103 -6.13 21.58 -2.77
C ARG A 103 -5.54 20.36 -3.48
N LEU A 104 -5.43 19.23 -2.79
CA LEU A 104 -4.92 17.99 -3.38
C LEU A 104 -5.89 17.39 -4.40
N SER A 105 -7.20 17.40 -4.14
CA SER A 105 -8.19 16.94 -5.13
C SER A 105 -8.09 17.72 -6.45
N SER A 106 -7.84 19.03 -6.39
CA SER A 106 -7.63 19.83 -7.60
C SER A 106 -6.34 19.48 -8.33
N ILE A 107 -5.29 19.03 -7.63
CA ILE A 107 -4.02 18.66 -8.25
C ILE A 107 -4.13 17.29 -8.93
N THR A 108 -4.73 16.29 -8.27
CA THR A 108 -4.91 14.96 -8.87
C THR A 108 -5.83 15.00 -10.09
N GLU A 109 -6.88 15.81 -10.07
CA GLU A 109 -7.80 15.99 -11.22
C GLU A 109 -7.15 16.67 -12.44
N PHE A 110 -6.06 17.42 -12.22
CA PHE A 110 -5.23 17.99 -13.28
C PHE A 110 -4.30 16.97 -13.93
N PHE A 111 -3.87 15.93 -13.21
CA PHE A 111 -2.97 14.91 -13.72
C PHE A 111 -3.68 13.74 -14.40
N THR A 112 -4.97 13.49 -14.11
CA THR A 112 -5.76 12.42 -14.72
C THR A 112 -6.46 12.79 -16.03
N ASN A 113 -6.46 14.07 -16.43
CA ASN A 113 -7.15 14.56 -17.64
C ASN A 113 -6.20 14.86 -18.82
N ASN A 114 -5.05 14.21 -18.92
CA ASN A 114 -4.11 14.43 -20.04
C ASN A 114 -3.63 13.12 -20.67
#